data_AF-A0A8T7CSH2-F1
#
_entry.id   AF-A0A8T7CSH2-F1
#
_cell.length_a   1.000
_cell.length_b   1.000
_cell.length_c   1.000
_cell.angle_alpha   90.00
_cell.angle_beta   90.00
_cell.angle_gamma   90.00
#
_symmetry.space_group_name_H-M   'P 1'
#
loop_
_entity.id
_entity.type
_entity.pdbx_description
1 polymer ?
#
loop_
_entity_poly.entity_id
_entity_poly.type
_entity_poly.pdbx_seq_one_letter_code
_entity_poly.pdbx_strand_id
1 'polypeptide(L)'
;MALSTGKTRPRPSVDEYTLADGRTLRLLAEGRLVNLAAAEGHPSTVMDMSFANQVLSAIHLLNSHGKLENKVYPVPVEIDAEIARRKLAAMGISIDQLTAEQRHYLSS
;
A
#
# COMPACT_ATOMS: atom_id res chain seq x y z
N MET A 1 1.37 38.75 -3.53
CA MET A 1 1.73 38.61 -4.97
C MET A 1 1.67 37.13 -5.33
N ALA A 2 1.17 36.78 -6.52
CA ALA A 2 1.31 35.43 -7.03
C ALA A 2 2.80 35.13 -7.29
N LEU A 3 3.27 33.94 -6.92
CA LEU A 3 4.67 33.52 -7.14
C LEU A 3 5.00 33.31 -8.63
N SER A 4 3.99 33.02 -9.45
CA SER A 4 4.11 32.81 -10.90
C SER A 4 3.61 34.01 -11.69
N THR A 5 4.28 34.31 -12.80
CA THR A 5 3.89 35.29 -13.82
C THR A 5 3.08 34.66 -14.96
N GLY A 6 3.07 33.34 -15.09
CA GLY A 6 2.28 32.61 -16.08
C GLY A 6 2.03 31.16 -15.69
N LYS A 7 0.98 30.57 -16.26
CA LYS A 7 0.64 29.14 -16.14
C LYS A 7 0.21 28.59 -17.50
N THR A 8 0.79 27.45 -17.88
CA THR A 8 0.35 26.66 -19.04
C THR A 8 0.17 25.20 -18.64
N ARG A 9 -0.54 24.41 -19.47
CA ARG A 9 -0.70 22.96 -19.28
C ARG A 9 -0.25 22.24 -20.55
N PRO A 10 1.04 21.90 -20.69
CA PRO A 10 1.56 21.31 -21.93
C PRO A 10 1.03 19.89 -22.20
N ARG A 11 0.64 19.15 -21.15
CA ARG A 11 0.03 17.81 -21.26
C ARG A 11 -0.83 17.50 -20.03
N PRO A 12 -1.69 16.46 -20.09
CA PRO A 12 -2.43 16.01 -18.91
C PRO A 12 -1.51 15.76 -17.70
N SER A 13 -1.98 16.18 -16.53
CA SER A 13 -1.29 16.06 -15.23
C SER A 13 0.06 16.77 -15.11
N VAL A 14 0.39 17.70 -16.03
CA VAL A 14 1.58 18.57 -15.93
C VAL A 14 1.16 20.02 -16.08
N ASP A 15 1.23 20.76 -14.99
CA ASP A 15 1.08 22.22 -15.00
C ASP A 15 2.47 22.87 -15.02
N GLU A 16 2.68 23.83 -15.90
CA GLU A 16 3.92 24.58 -16.01
C GLU A 16 3.70 26.02 -15.52
N TYR A 17 4.52 26.47 -14.56
CA TYR A 17 4.48 27.80 -13.96
C TYR A 17 5.77 28.55 -14.29
N THR A 18 5.64 29.71 -14.93
CA THR A 18 6.76 30.64 -15.10
C THR A 18 6.84 31.51 -13.85
N LEU A 19 8.00 31.53 -13.19
CA LEU A 19 8.25 32.33 -12.00
C LEU A 19 8.70 33.75 -12.38
N ALA A 20 8.61 34.67 -11.42
CA ALA A 20 9.01 36.07 -11.63
C ALA A 20 10.49 36.25 -12.00
N ASP A 21 11.36 35.30 -11.62
CA ASP A 21 12.79 35.28 -11.95
C ASP A 21 13.11 34.57 -13.28
N GLY A 22 12.09 34.17 -14.05
CA GLY A 22 12.24 33.51 -15.34
C GLY A 22 12.41 32.00 -15.29
N ARG A 23 12.52 31.38 -14.10
CA ARG A 23 12.54 29.91 -13.98
C ARG A 23 11.17 29.32 -14.31
N THR A 24 11.18 28.08 -14.76
CA THR A 24 9.97 27.31 -15.07
C THR A 24 9.83 26.13 -14.12
N LEU A 25 8.72 26.05 -13.40
CA LEU A 25 8.39 24.93 -12.50
C LEU A 25 7.32 24.05 -13.15
N ARG A 26 7.54 22.74 -13.21
CA ARG A 26 6.54 21.76 -13.65
C ARG A 26 5.95 21.03 -12.44
N LEU A 27 4.68 21.29 -12.18
CA LEU A 27 3.92 20.64 -11.13
C LEU A 27 3.20 19.43 -11.71
N LEU A 28 3.55 18.25 -11.21
CA LEU A 28 2.90 17.00 -11.57
C LEU A 28 1.64 16.81 -10.73
N ALA A 29 0.58 16.30 -11.35
CA ALA A 29 -0.66 15.91 -10.70
C ALA A 29 -1.27 16.99 -9.78
N GLU A 30 -1.02 18.27 -10.05
CA GLU A 30 -1.46 19.39 -9.18
C GLU A 30 -0.98 19.24 -7.71
N GLY A 31 0.14 18.54 -7.47
CA GLY A 31 0.66 18.24 -6.14
C GLY A 31 -0.02 17.08 -5.42
N ARG A 32 -0.93 16.36 -6.09
CA ARG A 32 -1.57 15.14 -5.56
C ARG A 32 -0.62 13.94 -5.71
N LEU A 33 -1.05 12.78 -5.17
CA LEU A 33 -0.32 11.51 -5.30
C LEU A 33 -0.10 11.16 -6.77
N VAL A 34 1.10 11.43 -7.27
CA VAL A 34 1.43 11.34 -8.70
C VAL A 34 1.26 9.93 -9.26
N ASN A 35 1.55 8.91 -8.45
CA ASN A 35 1.40 7.52 -8.85
C ASN A 35 -0.08 7.14 -9.08
N LEU A 36 -1.03 7.78 -8.41
CA LEU A 36 -2.47 7.54 -8.60
C LEU A 36 -3.13 8.52 -9.57
N ALA A 37 -2.72 9.79 -9.52
CA ALA A 37 -3.35 10.88 -10.27
C ALA A 37 -2.73 11.10 -11.66
N ALA A 38 -1.53 10.57 -11.91
CA ALA A 38 -0.84 10.67 -13.20
C ALA A 38 -0.31 9.31 -13.70
N ALA A 39 -0.62 8.22 -13.00
CA ALA A 39 -0.30 6.84 -13.38
C ALA A 39 -1.37 5.89 -12.82
N GLU A 40 -1.12 4.58 -12.84
CA GLU A 40 -2.10 3.53 -12.52
C GLU A 40 -2.04 3.04 -11.05
N GLY A 41 -1.21 3.67 -10.21
CA GLY A 41 -1.03 3.29 -8.82
C GLY A 41 -0.10 2.09 -8.65
N HIS A 42 -0.41 1.24 -7.67
CA HIS A 42 0.33 0.02 -7.43
C HIS A 42 -0.15 -1.09 -8.38
N PRO A 43 0.76 -1.95 -8.89
CA PRO A 43 0.38 -3.12 -9.67
C PRO A 43 -0.62 -4.01 -8.93
N SER A 44 -1.47 -4.71 -9.68
CA SER A 44 -2.46 -5.65 -9.12
C SER A 44 -1.82 -6.71 -8.22
N THR A 45 -0.60 -7.13 -8.53
CA THR A 45 0.19 -8.11 -7.77
C THR A 45 0.65 -7.62 -6.40
N VAL A 46 0.62 -6.31 -6.15
CA VAL A 46 0.89 -5.71 -4.84
C VAL A 46 -0.42 -5.40 -4.12
N MET A 47 -1.43 -4.96 -4.87
CA MET A 47 -2.76 -4.64 -4.34
C MET A 47 -3.54 -5.88 -3.88
N ASP A 48 -3.30 -7.05 -4.46
CA ASP A 48 -4.00 -8.29 -4.07
C ASP A 48 -3.78 -8.66 -2.60
N MET A 49 -2.55 -8.54 -2.10
CA MET A 49 -2.20 -8.76 -0.69
C MET A 49 -2.85 -7.70 0.21
N SER A 50 -2.91 -6.45 -0.25
CA SER A 50 -3.56 -5.35 0.49
C SER A 50 -5.06 -5.60 0.64
N PHE A 51 -5.73 -6.03 -0.43
CA PHE A 51 -7.15 -6.37 -0.39
C PHE A 51 -7.43 -7.66 0.40
N ALA A 52 -6.54 -8.66 0.33
CA ALA A 52 -6.63 -9.84 1.19
C ALA A 52 -6.56 -9.46 2.68
N ASN A 53 -5.69 -8.51 3.03
CA ASN A 53 -5.59 -7.96 4.38
C ASN A 53 -6.89 -7.27 4.82
N GLN A 54 -7.48 -6.45 3.96
CA GLN A 54 -8.76 -5.79 4.24
C GLN A 54 -9.90 -6.80 4.46
N VAL A 55 -10.02 -7.81 3.59
CA VAL A 55 -11.07 -8.83 3.67
C VAL A 55 -10.92 -9.69 4.93
N LEU A 56 -9.71 -10.20 5.21
CA LEU A 56 -9.48 -11.03 6.39
C LEU A 56 -9.60 -10.23 7.69
N SER A 57 -9.19 -8.96 7.68
CA SER A 57 -9.42 -8.06 8.82
C SER A 57 -10.92 -7.81 9.04
N ALA A 58 -11.71 -7.62 7.98
CA ALA A 58 -13.16 -7.48 8.11
C ALA A 58 -13.82 -8.74 8.68
N ILE A 59 -13.38 -9.93 8.24
CA ILE A 59 -13.82 -11.22 8.81
C ILE A 59 -13.42 -11.34 10.28
N HIS A 60 -12.20 -10.92 10.64
CA HIS A 60 -11.74 -10.92 12.03
C HIS A 60 -12.57 -10.01 12.93
N LEU A 61 -12.90 -8.81 12.44
CA LEU A 61 -13.81 -7.88 13.15
C LEU A 61 -15.19 -8.50 13.36
N LEU A 62 -15.74 -9.14 12.32
CA LEU A 62 -17.03 -9.81 12.40
C LEU A 62 -17.03 -10.94 13.45
N ASN A 63 -16.00 -11.79 13.43
CA ASN A 63 -15.88 -12.93 14.34
C ASN A 63 -15.51 -12.54 15.78
N SER A 64 -14.95 -11.34 15.96
CA SER A 64 -14.53 -10.80 17.26
C SER A 64 -15.53 -9.79 17.83
N HIS A 65 -16.75 -9.74 17.28
CA HIS A 65 -17.80 -8.83 17.73
C HIS A 65 -18.02 -8.94 19.25
N GLY A 66 -18.03 -7.81 19.94
CA GLY A 66 -18.19 -7.72 21.39
C GLY A 66 -16.95 -8.08 22.22
N LYS A 67 -15.84 -8.50 21.58
CA LYS A 67 -14.56 -8.80 22.25
C LYS A 67 -13.52 -7.69 22.09
N LEU A 68 -13.76 -6.76 21.15
CA LEU A 68 -12.86 -5.66 20.85
C LEU A 68 -13.35 -4.36 21.50
N GLU A 69 -12.44 -3.64 22.14
CA GLU A 69 -12.63 -2.27 22.59
C GLU A 69 -12.66 -1.28 21.40
N ASN A 70 -13.19 -0.07 21.62
CA ASN A 70 -13.14 1.01 20.63
C ASN A 70 -11.73 1.65 20.56
N LYS A 71 -10.81 0.96 19.88
CA LYS A 71 -9.46 1.42 19.59
C LYS A 71 -8.98 0.91 18.24
N VAL A 72 -7.89 1.48 17.74
CA VAL A 72 -7.22 1.00 16.53
C VAL A 72 -6.39 -0.23 16.89
N TYR A 73 -6.64 -1.34 16.20
CA TYR A 73 -5.83 -2.55 16.32
C TYR A 73 -4.94 -2.70 15.09
N PRO A 74 -3.70 -3.20 15.26
CA PRO A 74 -2.95 -3.73 14.14
C PRO A 74 -3.65 -4.97 13.58
N VAL A 75 -3.33 -5.32 12.33
CA VAL A 75 -3.75 -6.60 11.77
C VAL A 75 -3.10 -7.73 12.58
N PRO A 76 -3.86 -8.76 13.00
CA PRO A 76 -3.29 -9.96 13.63
C PRO A 76 -2.20 -10.62 12.78
N VAL A 77 -1.09 -11.01 13.42
CA VAL A 77 0.07 -11.60 12.75
C VAL A 77 -0.29 -12.88 11.98
N GLU A 78 -1.27 -13.63 12.48
CA GLU A 78 -1.75 -14.85 11.84
C GLU A 78 -2.41 -14.56 10.48
N ILE A 79 -3.07 -13.40 10.34
CA ILE A 79 -3.68 -12.96 9.08
C ILE A 79 -2.60 -12.59 8.08
N ASP A 80 -1.59 -11.82 8.48
CA ASP A 80 -0.47 -11.48 7.60
C ASP A 80 0.28 -12.74 7.14
N ALA A 81 0.52 -13.70 8.05
CA ALA A 81 1.17 -14.97 7.73
C ALA A 81 0.32 -15.85 6.80
N GLU A 82 -1.01 -15.84 6.97
CA GLU A 82 -1.96 -16.52 6.07
C GLU A 82 -1.91 -15.93 4.65
N ILE A 83 -1.90 -14.60 4.53
CA ILE A 83 -1.82 -13.90 3.23
C ILE A 83 -0.51 -14.20 2.52
N ALA A 84 0.61 -14.14 3.25
CA ALA A 84 1.92 -14.47 2.72
C ALA A 84 1.96 -15.91 2.19
N ARG A 85 1.46 -16.89 2.97
CA ARG A 85 1.37 -18.29 2.55
C ARG A 85 0.51 -18.45 1.29
N ARG A 86 -0.66 -17.80 1.22
CA ARG A 86 -1.53 -17.84 0.04
C ARG A 86 -0.89 -17.21 -1.19
N LYS A 87 -0.16 -16.11 -1.03
CA LYS A 87 0.56 -15.45 -2.12
C LYS A 87 1.66 -16.35 -2.68
N LEU A 88 2.49 -16.96 -1.83
CA LEU A 88 3.53 -17.90 -2.24
C LEU A 88 2.93 -19.07 -3.02
N ALA A 89 1.85 -19.67 -2.51
CA ALA A 89 1.14 -20.74 -3.19
C ALA A 89 0.59 -20.32 -4.56
N ALA A 90 -0.02 -19.13 -4.66
CA ALA A 90 -0.51 -18.59 -5.93
C ALA A 90 0.62 -18.31 -6.96
N MET A 91 1.84 -18.05 -6.48
CA MET A 91 3.04 -17.88 -7.30
C MET A 91 3.74 -19.22 -7.62
N GLY A 92 3.24 -20.35 -7.10
CA GLY A 92 3.89 -21.66 -7.25
C GLY A 92 5.18 -21.81 -6.43
N ILE A 93 5.39 -20.97 -5.42
CA ILE A 93 6.58 -21.00 -4.55
C ILE A 93 6.29 -21.85 -3.32
N SER A 94 7.19 -22.80 -3.05
CA SER A 94 7.20 -23.60 -1.82
C SER A 94 8.29 -23.11 -0.88
N ILE A 95 8.04 -23.23 0.43
CA ILE A 95 9.01 -22.91 1.48
C ILE A 95 9.18 -24.12 2.40
N ASP A 96 10.31 -24.16 3.10
CA ASP A 96 10.58 -25.19 4.10
C ASP A 96 9.61 -25.11 5.28
N GLN A 97 9.44 -26.24 5.96
CA GLN A 97 8.77 -26.32 7.26
C GLN A 97 9.78 -26.73 8.31
N LEU A 98 9.72 -26.08 9.48
CA LEU A 98 10.56 -26.47 10.60
C LEU A 98 10.33 -27.94 10.95
N THR A 99 11.40 -28.68 11.24
CA THR A 99 11.31 -30.02 11.82
C THR A 99 10.83 -29.91 13.28
N ALA A 100 10.41 -31.04 13.86
CA ALA A 100 10.03 -31.06 15.28
C ALA A 100 11.20 -30.64 16.18
N GLU A 101 12.41 -31.07 15.86
CA GLU A 101 13.65 -30.70 16.55
C GLU A 101 13.93 -29.20 16.44
N GLN A 102 13.82 -28.62 15.24
CA GLN A 102 14.02 -27.19 15.05
C GLN A 102 13.00 -26.34 15.82
N ARG A 103 11.73 -26.77 15.87
CA ARG A 103 10.71 -26.10 16.69
C ARG A 103 11.05 -26.15 18.17
N HIS A 104 11.46 -27.32 18.68
CA HIS A 104 11.81 -27.47 20.08
C HIS A 104 13.02 -26.61 20.46
N TYR A 105 14.03 -26.57 19.60
CA TYR A 105 15.22 -25.75 19.79
C TYR A 105 14.88 -24.25 19.86
N LEU A 106 13.99 -23.75 19.00
CA LEU A 106 13.59 -22.33 18.99
C LEU A 106 12.70 -21.92 20.18
N SER A 107 12.01 -22.87 20.81
CA SER A 107 11.14 -22.62 21.96
C SER A 107 11.82 -22.84 23.32
N SER A 108 13.11 -23.21 23.33
CA SER A 108 13.90 -23.50 24.52
C SER A 108 14.67 -22.29 25.05
#